data_AF-A0A8H3X9U9-F1
#
_entry.id   AF-A0A8H3X9U9-F1
#
_cell.length_a   1.000
_cell.length_b   1.000
_cell.length_c   1.000
_cell.angle_alpha   90.00
_cell.angle_beta   90.00
_cell.angle_gamma   90.00
#
_symmetry.space_group_name_H-M   'P 1'
#
loop_
_entity.id
_entity.type
_entity.pdbx_description
1 polymer ?
#
loop_
_entity_poly.entity_id
_entity_poly.type
_entity_poly.pdbx_seq_one_letter_code
_entity_poly.pdbx_strand_id
1 'polypeptide(L)'
;MMKRYEESFADFNKSLEIEPNDAFTLKCRGETSRMMKRYEESLIDFNKSLEIESNDAFTLKCRGATYRKIGKYKESLADLDRSLEIKPNDTWALDQRKLTIEKLKN
;
A
#
# COMPACT_ATOMS: atom_id res chain seq x y z
N MET A 1 0.16 -20.68 2.22
CA MET A 1 -0.16 -19.25 2.02
C MET A 1 0.68 -18.64 0.90
N MET A 2 2.02 -18.80 0.93
CA MET A 2 2.93 -18.28 -0.12
C MET A 2 2.52 -18.62 -1.56
N LYS A 3 2.18 -19.89 -1.85
CA LYS A 3 1.77 -20.34 -3.19
C LYS A 3 0.57 -19.56 -3.76
N ARG A 4 -0.40 -19.21 -2.90
CA ARG A 4 -1.60 -18.44 -3.32
C ARG A 4 -1.26 -16.98 -3.64
N TYR A 5 -0.25 -16.41 -2.99
CA TYR A 5 0.19 -15.04 -3.30
C TYR A 5 0.92 -14.98 -4.63
N GLU A 6 1.78 -15.95 -4.95
CA GLU A 6 2.44 -16.03 -6.26
C GLU A 6 1.43 -16.24 -7.39
N GLU A 7 0.43 -17.12 -7.20
CA GLU A 7 -0.65 -17.33 -8.19
C GLU A 7 -1.46 -16.04 -8.40
N SER A 8 -1.90 -15.38 -7.32
CA SER A 8 -2.62 -14.11 -7.41
C SER A 8 -1.80 -13.02 -8.09
N PHE A 9 -0.50 -12.95 -7.79
CA PHE A 9 0.41 -11.99 -8.41
C PHE A 9 0.53 -12.21 -9.93
N ALA A 10 0.63 -13.47 -10.36
CA ALA A 10 0.69 -13.81 -11.78
C ALA A 10 -0.60 -13.46 -12.53
N ASP A 11 -1.77 -13.65 -11.90
CA ASP A 11 -3.05 -13.28 -12.51
C ASP A 11 -3.21 -11.74 -12.61
N PHE A 12 -2.79 -10.99 -11.58
CA PHE A 12 -2.76 -9.53 -11.67
C PHE A 12 -1.81 -9.01 -12.74
N ASN A 13 -0.65 -9.66 -12.95
CA ASN A 13 0.25 -9.30 -14.04
C ASN A 13 -0.45 -9.42 -15.40
N LYS A 14 -1.10 -10.54 -15.68
CA LYS A 14 -1.85 -10.73 -16.94
C LYS A 14 -2.94 -9.68 -17.11
N SER A 15 -3.66 -9.35 -16.03
CA SER A 15 -4.69 -8.31 -16.08
C SER A 15 -4.09 -6.94 -16.43
N LEU A 16 -2.93 -6.59 -15.88
CA LEU A 16 -2.22 -5.33 -16.18
C LEU A 16 -1.50 -5.33 -17.54
N GLU A 17 -1.26 -6.49 -18.15
CA GLU A 17 -0.84 -6.56 -19.56
C GLU A 17 -1.98 -6.14 -20.51
N ILE A 18 -3.24 -6.42 -20.13
CA ILE A 18 -4.43 -6.07 -20.91
C ILE A 18 -4.87 -4.64 -20.61
N GLU A 19 -4.98 -4.27 -19.33
CA GLU A 19 -5.37 -2.93 -18.86
C GLU A 19 -4.32 -2.36 -17.88
N PRO A 20 -3.26 -1.70 -18.39
CA PRO A 20 -2.14 -1.28 -17.55
C PRO A 20 -2.46 -0.25 -16.47
N ASN A 21 -3.58 0.44 -16.60
CA ASN A 21 -4.00 1.55 -15.74
C ASN A 21 -5.27 1.22 -14.94
N ASP A 22 -5.57 -0.06 -14.71
CA ASP A 22 -6.61 -0.43 -13.75
C ASP A 22 -6.10 -0.21 -12.30
N ALA A 23 -6.59 0.86 -11.67
CA ALA A 23 -6.21 1.23 -10.31
C ALA A 23 -6.53 0.13 -9.28
N PHE A 24 -7.59 -0.65 -9.51
CA PHE A 24 -7.98 -1.75 -8.63
C PHE A 24 -6.98 -2.89 -8.70
N THR A 25 -6.64 -3.36 -9.90
CA THR A 25 -5.63 -4.41 -10.07
C THR A 25 -4.27 -3.96 -9.56
N LEU A 26 -3.87 -2.71 -9.80
CA LEU A 26 -2.62 -2.14 -9.26
C LEU A 26 -2.58 -2.22 -7.73
N LYS A 27 -3.62 -1.75 -7.01
CA LYS A 27 -3.60 -1.83 -5.54
C LYS A 27 -3.64 -3.26 -5.01
N CYS A 28 -4.35 -4.17 -5.68
CA CYS A 28 -4.37 -5.58 -5.30
C CYS A 28 -3.01 -6.27 -5.50
N ARG A 29 -2.32 -5.98 -6.61
CA ARG A 29 -0.96 -6.48 -6.87
C ARG A 29 0.03 -5.89 -5.86
N GLY A 30 -0.04 -4.58 -5.62
CA GLY A 30 0.79 -3.90 -4.64
C GLY A 30 0.64 -4.46 -3.22
N GLU A 31 -0.58 -4.78 -2.78
CA GLU A 31 -0.83 -5.41 -1.49
C GLU A 31 -0.28 -6.84 -1.44
N THR A 32 -0.41 -7.59 -2.53
CA THR A 32 0.16 -8.95 -2.65
C THR A 32 1.68 -8.92 -2.53
N SER A 33 2.36 -8.03 -3.27
CA SER A 33 3.81 -7.82 -3.14
C SER A 33 4.22 -7.40 -1.73
N ARG A 34 3.44 -6.54 -1.05
CA ARG A 34 3.68 -6.17 0.35
C ARG A 34 3.62 -7.38 1.28
N MET A 35 2.62 -8.24 1.12
CA MET A 35 2.45 -9.46 1.92
C MET A 35 3.58 -10.47 1.67
N MET A 36 4.17 -10.43 0.48
CA MET A 36 5.36 -11.21 0.11
C MET A 36 6.69 -10.52 0.51
N LYS A 37 6.63 -9.37 1.19
CA LYS A 37 7.78 -8.54 1.60
C LYS A 37 8.59 -7.95 0.43
N ARG A 38 8.01 -7.89 -0.77
CA ARG A 38 8.55 -7.19 -1.95
C ARG A 38 8.12 -5.72 -1.90
N TYR A 39 8.73 -4.96 -0.99
CA TYR A 39 8.25 -3.63 -0.63
C TYR A 39 8.43 -2.61 -1.75
N GLU A 40 9.54 -2.65 -2.48
CA GLU A 40 9.82 -1.72 -3.59
C GLU A 40 8.83 -1.91 -4.73
N GLU A 41 8.54 -3.16 -5.10
CA GLU A 41 7.52 -3.51 -6.11
C GLU A 41 6.13 -3.06 -5.67
N SER A 42 5.78 -3.31 -4.40
CA SER A 42 4.54 -2.84 -3.80
C SER A 42 4.36 -1.31 -3.91
N LEU A 43 5.43 -0.54 -3.68
CA LEU A 43 5.38 0.92 -3.77
C LEU A 43 5.17 1.41 -5.20
N ILE A 44 5.74 0.74 -6.22
CA ILE A 44 5.53 1.10 -7.62
C ILE A 44 4.04 1.00 -7.96
N ASP A 45 3.41 -0.10 -7.58
CA ASP A 45 1.98 -0.33 -7.85
C ASP A 45 1.07 0.60 -7.08
N PHE A 46 1.35 0.83 -5.79
CA PHE A 46 0.58 1.78 -4.99
C PHE A 46 0.72 3.21 -5.50
N ASN A 47 1.91 3.62 -5.95
CA ASN A 47 2.11 4.93 -6.55
C ASN A 47 1.26 5.08 -7.81
N LYS A 48 1.35 4.11 -8.73
CA LYS A 48 0.58 4.15 -9.97
C LYS A 48 -0.93 4.12 -9.72
N SER A 49 -1.39 3.31 -8.77
CA SER A 49 -2.79 3.28 -8.35
C SER A 49 -3.24 4.65 -7.82
N LEU A 50 -2.42 5.34 -7.01
CA LEU A 50 -2.73 6.67 -6.47
C LEU A 50 -2.55 7.82 -7.47
N GLU A 51 -1.81 7.62 -8.56
CA GLU A 51 -1.83 8.55 -9.70
C GLU A 51 -3.18 8.55 -10.41
N ILE A 52 -3.86 7.39 -10.44
CA ILE A 52 -5.18 7.22 -11.06
C ILE A 52 -6.30 7.58 -10.08
N GLU A 53 -6.24 7.04 -8.85
CA GLU A 53 -7.22 7.23 -7.78
C GLU A 53 -6.56 7.83 -6.52
N SER A 54 -6.24 9.12 -6.55
CA SER A 54 -5.45 9.79 -5.50
C SER A 54 -6.03 9.79 -4.07
N ASN A 55 -7.31 9.46 -3.92
CA ASN A 55 -8.01 9.44 -2.63
C ASN A 55 -8.49 8.02 -2.24
N ASP A 56 -7.88 6.96 -2.78
CA ASP A 56 -8.13 5.61 -2.29
C ASP A 56 -7.46 5.40 -0.92
N ALA A 57 -8.27 5.47 0.14
CA ALA A 57 -7.80 5.32 1.52
C ALA A 57 -7.12 3.96 1.78
N PHE A 58 -7.54 2.90 1.09
CA PHE A 58 -6.92 1.59 1.26
C PHE A 58 -5.49 1.56 0.69
N THR A 59 -5.29 2.10 -0.51
CA THR A 59 -3.98 2.21 -1.13
C THR A 59 -3.07 3.12 -0.31
N LEU A 60 -3.58 4.27 0.17
CA LEU A 60 -2.83 5.16 1.06
C LEU A 60 -2.36 4.46 2.33
N LYS A 61 -3.25 3.79 3.09
CA LYS A 61 -2.81 3.10 4.32
C LYS A 61 -1.84 1.95 4.05
N CYS A 62 -2.02 1.21 2.95
CA CYS A 62 -1.11 0.12 2.60
C CYS A 62 0.26 0.63 2.17
N ARG A 63 0.32 1.71 1.37
CA ARG A 63 1.57 2.38 0.99
C ARG A 63 2.27 2.98 2.21
N GLY A 64 1.52 3.61 3.10
CA GLY A 64 2.02 4.12 4.38
C GLY A 64 2.61 3.02 5.26
N ALA A 65 1.97 1.86 5.35
CA ALA A 65 2.50 0.70 6.06
C ALA A 65 3.76 0.12 5.39
N THR A 66 3.82 0.10 4.05
CA THR A 66 5.01 -0.32 3.29
C THR A 66 6.18 0.61 3.57
N TYR A 67 5.98 1.94 3.51
CA TYR A 67 7.01 2.92 3.85
C TYR A 67 7.57 2.72 5.27
N ARG A 68 6.69 2.44 6.25
CA ARG A 68 7.10 2.12 7.63
C ARG A 68 8.02 0.90 7.69
N LYS A 69 7.72 -0.15 6.91
CA LYS A 69 8.52 -1.39 6.88
C LYS A 69 9.94 -1.19 6.36
N ILE A 70 10.14 -0.20 5.49
CA ILE A 70 11.46 0.15 4.93
C ILE A 70 12.11 1.37 5.59
N GLY A 71 11.57 1.83 6.74
CA GLY A 71 12.16 2.93 7.52
C GLY A 71 11.85 4.35 7.02
N LYS A 72 11.00 4.50 6.00
CA LYS A 72 10.55 5.79 5.47
C LYS A 72 9.39 6.36 6.30
N TYR A 73 9.69 6.75 7.54
CA TYR A 73 8.64 7.06 8.51
C TYR A 73 7.89 8.37 8.22
N LYS A 74 8.51 9.36 7.56
CA LYS A 74 7.84 10.63 7.22
C LYS A 74 6.80 10.42 6.12
N GLU A 75 7.16 9.69 5.08
CA GLU A 75 6.28 9.29 3.98
C GLU A 75 5.16 8.39 4.48
N SER A 76 5.49 7.46 5.38
CA SER A 76 4.50 6.62 6.06
C SER A 76 3.44 7.45 6.79
N LEU A 77 3.87 8.43 7.60
CA LEU A 77 2.97 9.26 8.38
C LEU A 77 2.05 10.09 7.48
N ALA A 78 2.59 10.71 6.43
CA ALA A 78 1.81 11.50 5.48
C ALA A 78 0.70 10.70 4.80
N ASP A 79 1.00 9.48 4.33
CA ASP A 79 0.01 8.60 3.71
C ASP A 79 -1.06 8.12 4.71
N LEU A 80 -0.65 7.81 5.94
CA LEU A 80 -1.56 7.36 7.00
C LEU A 80 -2.48 8.49 7.47
N ASP A 81 -1.96 9.71 7.60
CA ASP A 81 -2.75 10.90 7.90
C ASP A 81 -3.81 11.12 6.81
N ARG A 82 -3.41 11.13 5.53
CA ARG A 82 -4.36 11.29 4.41
C ARG A 82 -5.40 10.17 4.35
N SER A 83 -5.00 8.93 4.61
CA SER A 83 -5.96 7.82 4.70
C SER A 83 -6.99 8.04 5.81
N LEU A 84 -6.57 8.58 6.96
CA LEU A 84 -7.45 8.83 8.11
C LEU A 84 -8.31 10.08 7.93
N GLU A 85 -7.89 11.06 7.14
CA GLU A 85 -8.77 12.15 6.71
C GLU A 85 -9.97 11.60 5.92
N ILE A 86 -9.76 10.59 5.08
CA ILE A 86 -10.81 9.96 4.26
C ILE A 86 -11.63 8.93 5.06
N LYS A 87 -10.97 8.14 5.92
CA LYS A 87 -11.60 7.12 6.78
C LYS A 87 -11.09 7.27 8.23
N PRO A 88 -11.68 8.19 9.02
CA PRO A 88 -11.18 8.51 10.37
C PRO A 88 -11.20 7.34 11.37
N ASN A 89 -12.11 6.39 11.16
CA ASN A 89 -12.33 5.26 12.06
C ASN A 89 -11.61 3.97 11.60
N ASP A 90 -10.66 4.05 10.66
CA ASP A 90 -9.84 2.89 10.27
C ASP A 90 -8.83 2.56 11.38
N THR A 91 -9.22 1.62 12.24
CA THR A 91 -8.43 1.19 13.40
C THR A 91 -7.05 0.68 13.02
N TRP A 92 -6.92 0.01 11.87
CA TRP A 92 -5.63 -0.48 11.40
C TRP A 92 -4.71 0.66 10.98
N ALA A 93 -5.24 1.68 10.28
CA ALA A 93 -4.46 2.86 9.93
C ALA A 93 -4.03 3.66 11.17
N LEU A 94 -4.91 3.80 12.17
CA LEU A 94 -4.57 4.41 13.47
C LEU A 94 -3.40 3.67 14.16
N ASP A 95 -3.44 2.34 14.18
CA ASP A 95 -2.36 1.51 14.76
C ASP A 95 -1.05 1.68 13.99
N GLN A 96 -1.07 1.63 12.66
CA GLN A 96 0.14 1.86 11.85
C GLN A 96 0.72 3.26 12.12
N ARG A 97 -0.15 4.27 12.22
CA ARG A 97 0.26 5.65 12.48
C ARG A 97 0.92 5.80 13.83
N LYS A 98 0.34 5.22 14.88
CA LYS A 98 0.94 5.20 16.22
C LYS A 98 2.35 4.59 16.18
N LEU A 99 2.50 3.42 15.54
CA LEU A 99 3.80 2.75 15.42
C LEU A 99 4.80 3.59 14.61
N THR A 100 4.36 4.31 13.58
CA THR A 100 5.21 5.23 12.81
C THR A 100 5.69 6.41 13.67
N ILE A 101 4.79 7.02 14.46
CA ILE A 101 5.13 8.13 15.36
C ILE A 101 6.15 7.70 16.42
N GLU A 102 5.99 6.50 17.00
CA GLU A 102 6.96 5.95 17.94
C GLU A 102 8.36 5.80 17.32
N LYS A 103 8.44 5.43 16.03
CA LYS A 103 9.71 5.32 15.30
C LYS A 103 10.34 6.66 14.92
N LEU A 104 9.55 7.72 14.77
CA LEU A 104 10.07 9.07 14.51
C LEU A 104 10.64 9.75 15.76
N LYS A 105 10.26 9.29 16.94
CA LYS A 105 10.70 9.85 18.24
C LYS A 105 11.99 9.21 18.79
N ASN A 106 12.40 8.07 18.23
CA ASN A 106 13.60 7.33 18.61
C ASN A 106 14.69 7.53 17.57
#